data_AF-A0A3A2J0Y6-F1
#
_entry.id   AF-A0A3A2J0Y6-F1
#
_cell.length_a   1.000
_cell.length_b   1.000
_cell.length_c   1.000
_cell.angle_alpha   90.00
_cell.angle_beta   90.00
_cell.angle_gamma   90.00
#
_symmetry.space_group_name_H-M   'P 1'
#
loop_
_entity.id
_entity.type
_entity.pdbx_description
1 polymer ?
#
loop_
_entity_poly.entity_id
_entity_poly.type
_entity_poly.pdbx_seq_one_letter_code
_entity_poly.pdbx_strand_id
1 'polypeptide(L)'
;MKTNNTSGFIKISITLALAMCLRIIPLPGNMAVFNPDWVLLTLIYWSLTLPERVGIFHAWTFGLLTDVLTGRLLGQYALAYALIIYLCLNLHKRLRHFPMLQQGLFIFFCLLLSQLLLFFIKNI
;
A
#
# COMPACT_ATOMS: atom_id res chain seq x y z
N MET A 1 28.77 4.72 16.04
CA MET A 1 28.30 5.67 15.00
C MET A 1 26.79 5.47 14.82
N LYS A 2 25.95 6.25 15.52
CA LYS A 2 24.48 6.17 15.48
C LYS A 2 23.99 6.84 14.19
N THR A 3 23.87 6.08 13.10
CA THR A 3 23.42 6.62 11.83
C THR A 3 21.91 6.84 11.84
N ASN A 4 21.49 8.08 12.09
CA ASN A 4 20.20 8.72 11.80
C ASN A 4 19.00 7.80 11.49
N ASN A 5 18.29 7.39 12.54
CA ASN A 5 16.97 6.76 12.47
C ASN A 5 15.95 7.61 11.67
N THR A 6 16.15 8.93 11.66
CA THR A 6 15.34 9.93 10.93
C THR A 6 15.43 9.76 9.41
N SER A 7 16.56 9.29 8.89
CA SER A 7 16.76 9.16 7.44
C SER A 7 15.87 8.06 6.82
N GLY A 8 15.55 7.01 7.58
CA GLY A 8 14.64 5.95 7.15
C GLY A 8 13.19 6.42 7.05
N PHE A 9 12.73 7.17 8.05
CA PHE A 9 11.37 7.74 8.07
C PHE A 9 11.16 8.73 6.93
N ILE A 10 12.13 9.62 6.69
CA ILE A 10 12.06 10.59 5.58
C ILE A 10 11.92 9.88 4.23
N LYS A 11 12.66 8.79 3.99
CA LYS A 11 12.55 8.01 2.75
C LYS A 11 11.15 7.40 2.58
N ILE A 12 10.60 6.81 3.64
CA ILE A 12 9.24 6.25 3.61
C ILE A 12 8.24 7.35 3.25
N SER A 13 8.26 8.47 3.97
CA SER A 13 7.35 9.60 3.73
C SER A 13 7.47 10.16 2.31
N ILE A 14 8.68 10.33 1.77
CA ILE A 14 8.90 10.82 0.41
C ILE A 14 8.35 9.84 -0.63
N THR A 15 8.66 8.54 -0.52
CA THR A 15 8.15 7.55 -1.48
C THR A 15 6.63 7.44 -1.46
N LEU A 16 6.03 7.62 -0.28
CA LEU A 16 4.60 7.51 -0.11
C LEU A 16 3.88 8.78 -0.57
N ALA A 17 4.47 9.96 -0.36
CA ALA A 17 4.04 11.19 -1.00
C ALA A 17 4.11 11.10 -2.53
N LEU A 18 5.19 10.53 -3.08
CA LEU A 18 5.33 10.29 -4.52
C LEU A 18 4.24 9.34 -5.03
N ALA A 19 3.95 8.27 -4.30
CA ALA A 19 2.88 7.32 -4.64
C ALA A 19 1.49 7.98 -4.62
N MET A 20 1.24 8.90 -3.70
CA MET A 20 0.02 9.70 -3.66
C MET A 20 -0.05 10.68 -4.83
N CYS A 21 1.05 11.34 -5.21
CA CYS A 21 1.09 12.14 -6.43
C CYS A 21 0.74 11.30 -7.66
N LEU A 22 1.32 10.11 -7.78
CA LEU A 22 1.05 9.19 -8.89
C LEU A 22 -0.40 8.70 -8.93
N ARG A 23 -1.03 8.56 -7.76
CA ARG A 23 -2.46 8.22 -7.63
C ARG A 23 -3.38 9.29 -8.23
N ILE A 24 -3.06 10.56 -8.01
CA ILE A 24 -3.90 11.70 -8.39
C ILE A 24 -3.80 11.99 -9.88
N ILE A 25 -2.72 11.55 -10.55
CA ILE A 25 -2.54 11.77 -11.99
C ILE A 25 -3.73 11.13 -12.73
N PRO A 26 -4.59 11.94 -13.38
CA PRO A 26 -5.67 11.42 -14.18
C PRO A 26 -5.05 10.83 -15.45
N LEU A 27 -4.88 9.51 -15.47
CA LEU A 27 -4.44 8.81 -16.67
C LEU A 27 -5.55 8.88 -17.74
N PRO A 28 -5.31 9.51 -18.90
CA PRO A 28 -6.32 9.63 -19.94
C PRO A 28 -6.57 8.28 -20.65
N GLY A 29 -7.84 7.98 -20.95
CA GLY A 29 -8.26 6.86 -21.79
C GLY A 29 -8.25 5.47 -21.12
N ASN A 30 -8.11 4.42 -21.94
CA ASN A 30 -8.15 3.00 -21.53
C ASN A 30 -7.04 2.60 -20.54
N MET A 31 -6.03 3.46 -20.34
CA MET A 31 -4.92 3.23 -19.43
C MET A 31 -5.28 3.45 -17.95
N ALA A 32 -6.42 4.11 -17.68
CA ALA A 32 -6.95 4.25 -16.32
C ALA A 32 -7.30 2.89 -15.68
N VAL A 33 -7.66 1.89 -16.48
CA VAL A 33 -7.95 0.51 -16.01
C VAL A 33 -6.69 -0.17 -15.47
N PHE A 34 -5.53 0.19 -16.00
CA PHE A 34 -4.23 -0.35 -15.61
C PHE A 34 -3.55 0.44 -14.49
N ASN A 35 -4.21 1.42 -13.86
CA ASN A 35 -3.61 2.19 -12.77
C ASN A 35 -3.63 1.36 -11.47
N PRO A 36 -2.51 0.73 -11.05
CA PRO A 36 -2.50 -0.04 -9.82
C PRO A 36 -2.60 0.89 -8.61
N ASP A 37 -2.84 0.30 -7.45
CA ASP A 37 -2.77 1.04 -6.20
C ASP A 37 -1.31 1.30 -5.80
N TRP A 38 -0.76 2.43 -6.28
CA TRP A 38 0.63 2.83 -6.02
C TRP A 38 0.92 3.03 -4.53
N VAL A 39 -0.05 3.52 -3.77
CA VAL A 39 0.09 3.75 -2.33
C VAL A 39 0.19 2.41 -1.62
N LEU A 40 -0.70 1.46 -1.96
CA LEU A 40 -0.65 0.11 -1.41
C LEU A 40 0.63 -0.64 -1.82
N LEU A 41 1.07 -0.53 -3.08
CA LEU A 41 2.33 -1.11 -3.55
C LEU A 41 3.52 -0.63 -2.72
N THR A 42 3.58 0.68 -2.49
CA THR A 42 4.64 1.30 -1.69
C THR A 42 4.57 0.82 -0.23
N LEU A 43 3.37 0.73 0.35
CA LEU A 43 3.18 0.19 1.70
C LEU A 43 3.59 -1.27 1.81
N ILE A 44 3.25 -2.12 0.83
CA ILE A 44 3.65 -3.53 0.78
C ILE A 44 5.17 -3.65 0.69
N TYR A 45 5.80 -2.84 -0.17
CA TYR A 45 7.25 -2.85 -0.32
C TYR A 45 7.96 -2.51 1.00
N TRP A 46 7.51 -1.45 1.68
CA TRP A 46 8.11 -1.04 2.95
C TRP A 46 7.81 -2.00 4.10
N SER A 47 6.62 -2.59 4.15
CA SER A 47 6.29 -3.59 5.18
C SER A 47 7.10 -4.87 5.01
N LEU A 48 7.47 -5.24 3.78
CA LEU A 48 8.38 -6.36 3.52
C LEU A 48 9.84 -6.04 3.84
N THR A 49 10.29 -4.82 3.53
CA THR A 49 11.70 -4.42 3.67
C THR A 49 12.04 -4.04 5.11
N LEU A 50 11.15 -3.31 5.80
CA LEU A 50 11.29 -2.88 7.20
C LEU A 50 9.97 -3.09 7.99
N PRO A 51 9.60 -4.34 8.31
CA PRO A 51 8.38 -4.66 9.04
C PRO A 51 8.32 -4.02 10.44
N GLU A 52 9.48 -3.77 11.07
CA GLU A 52 9.54 -3.11 12.38
C GLU A 52 9.18 -1.61 12.35
N ARG A 53 9.21 -0.98 11.16
CA ARG A 53 8.92 0.45 11.01
C ARG A 53 7.57 0.71 10.38
N VAL A 54 7.23 -0.06 9.34
CA VAL A 54 5.97 0.11 8.60
C VAL A 54 5.00 -1.00 9.00
N GLY A 55 4.19 -0.67 10.01
CA GLY A 55 3.13 -1.53 10.54
C GLY A 55 1.74 -1.19 10.00
N ILE A 56 0.75 -1.89 10.56
CA ILE A 56 -0.69 -1.71 10.26
C ILE A 56 -1.15 -0.27 10.50
N PHE A 57 -0.65 0.38 11.57
CA PHE A 57 -1.01 1.76 11.90
C PHE A 57 -0.65 2.74 10.77
N HIS A 58 0.55 2.59 10.17
CA HIS A 58 0.97 3.44 9.06
C HIS A 58 0.09 3.22 7.82
N ALA A 59 -0.24 1.95 7.52
CA ALA A 59 -1.13 1.61 6.43
C ALA A 59 -2.53 2.23 6.61
N TRP A 60 -3.06 2.18 7.82
CA TRP A 60 -4.34 2.80 8.17
C TRP A 60 -4.30 4.33 8.05
N THR A 61 -3.26 4.99 8.60
CA THR A 61 -3.13 6.46 8.51
C THR A 61 -2.99 6.94 7.07
N PHE A 62 -2.21 6.25 6.24
CA PHE A 62 -2.04 6.62 4.84
C PHE A 62 -3.27 6.25 3.99
N GLY A 63 -3.99 5.20 4.37
CA GLY A 63 -5.28 4.90 3.77
C GLY A 63 -6.33 5.97 4.08
N LEU A 64 -6.38 6.50 5.30
CA LEU A 64 -7.22 7.65 5.64
C LEU A 64 -6.85 8.89 4.82
N LEU A 65 -5.56 9.17 4.67
CA LEU A 65 -5.11 10.27 3.80
C LEU A 65 -5.62 10.05 2.37
N THR A 66 -5.51 8.81 1.87
CA THR A 66 -5.98 8.43 0.53
C THR A 66 -7.49 8.59 0.40
N ASP A 67 -8.28 8.25 1.43
CA ASP A 67 -9.72 8.47 1.46
C ASP A 67 -10.05 9.97 1.28
N VAL A 68 -9.36 10.85 2.03
CA VAL A 68 -9.51 12.31 1.94
C VAL A 68 -9.12 12.83 0.56
N LEU A 69 -7.97 12.40 0.05
CA LEU A 69 -7.44 12.81 -1.26
C LEU A 69 -8.35 12.41 -2.43
N THR A 70 -9.00 11.26 -2.33
CA THR A 70 -9.85 10.72 -3.40
C THR A 70 -11.32 11.13 -3.25
N GLY A 71 -11.67 11.88 -2.18
CA GLY A 71 -13.05 12.26 -1.88
C GLY A 71 -13.98 11.07 -1.60
N ARG A 72 -13.42 9.97 -1.09
CA ARG A 72 -14.15 8.72 -0.80
C ARG A 72 -14.62 8.69 0.65
N LEU A 73 -15.42 7.68 0.99
CA LEU A 73 -15.86 7.48 2.37
C LEU A 73 -14.62 7.27 3.27
N LEU A 74 -14.52 8.09 4.32
CA LEU A 74 -13.45 7.96 5.31
C LEU A 74 -13.44 6.55 5.90
N GLY A 75 -12.33 5.84 5.72
CA GLY A 75 -12.14 4.48 6.24
C GLY A 75 -12.11 3.39 5.16
N GLN A 76 -12.49 3.66 3.90
CA GLN A 76 -12.49 2.65 2.84
C GLN A 76 -11.08 2.14 2.54
N TYR A 77 -10.18 3.03 2.12
CA TYR A 77 -8.78 2.70 1.87
C TYR A 77 -8.04 2.41 3.18
N ALA A 78 -8.39 3.09 4.27
CA ALA A 78 -7.79 2.84 5.59
C ALA A 78 -7.94 1.38 6.03
N LEU A 79 -9.16 0.83 5.96
CA LEU A 79 -9.44 -0.56 6.34
C LEU A 79 -8.84 -1.55 5.35
N ALA A 80 -8.99 -1.30 4.05
CA ALA A 80 -8.43 -2.18 3.02
C ALA A 80 -6.91 -2.32 3.14
N TYR A 81 -6.20 -1.20 3.31
CA TYR A 81 -4.74 -1.21 3.45
C TYR A 81 -4.28 -1.83 4.76
N ALA A 82 -4.94 -1.53 5.87
CA ALA A 82 -4.61 -2.12 7.16
C ALA A 82 -4.69 -3.66 7.10
N LEU A 83 -5.76 -4.20 6.49
CA LEU A 83 -5.98 -5.64 6.36
C LEU A 83 -4.90 -6.29 5.47
N ILE A 84 -4.58 -5.68 4.34
CA ILE A 84 -3.58 -6.23 3.40
C ILE A 84 -2.19 -6.19 4.01
N ILE A 85 -1.83 -5.10 4.67
CA ILE A 85 -0.52 -4.97 5.33
C ILE A 85 -0.43 -5.92 6.51
N TYR A 86 -1.51 -6.16 7.26
CA TYR A 86 -1.54 -7.19 8.28
C TYR A 86 -1.25 -8.59 7.71
N LEU A 87 -1.88 -8.97 6.60
CA LEU A 87 -1.58 -10.22 5.89
C LEU A 87 -0.12 -10.27 5.43
N CYS A 88 0.37 -9.19 4.85
CA CYS A 88 1.74 -9.09 4.36
C CYS A 88 2.76 -9.25 5.50
N LEU A 89 2.51 -8.62 6.65
CA LEU A 89 3.32 -8.74 7.86
C LEU A 89 3.21 -10.12 8.50
N ASN A 90 2.12 -10.86 8.36
CA ASN A 90 2.10 -12.26 8.81
C ASN A 90 2.91 -13.17 7.89
N LEU A 91 2.93 -12.89 6.59
CA LEU A 91 3.60 -13.71 5.59
C LEU A 91 5.01 -13.23 5.24
N HIS A 92 5.49 -12.10 5.78
CA HIS A 92 6.77 -11.48 5.37
C HIS A 92 7.96 -12.45 5.46
N LYS A 93 8.02 -13.28 6.51
CA LYS A 93 9.08 -14.28 6.69
C LYS A 93 9.11 -15.32 5.57
N ARG A 94 7.93 -15.75 5.10
CA ARG A 94 7.79 -16.71 3.98
C ARG A 94 8.06 -16.03 2.64
N LEU A 95 7.52 -14.82 2.46
CA LEU A 95 7.67 -14.01 1.24
C LEU A 95 9.13 -13.75 0.88
N ARG A 96 9.99 -13.53 1.87
CA ARG A 96 11.41 -13.30 1.64
C ARG A 96 12.17 -14.52 1.10
N HIS A 97 11.63 -15.72 1.28
CA HIS A 97 12.23 -16.97 0.79
C HIS A 97 11.63 -17.41 -0.55
N PHE A 98 10.58 -16.75 -1.05
CA PHE A 98 9.96 -17.10 -2.32
C PHE A 98 10.75 -16.57 -3.53
N PRO A 99 10.70 -17.27 -4.66
CA PRO A 99 11.27 -16.78 -5.91
C PRO A 99 10.54 -15.50 -6.37
N MET A 100 11.23 -14.66 -7.12
CA MET A 100 10.76 -13.33 -7.55
C MET A 100 9.39 -13.37 -8.25
N LEU A 101 9.11 -14.43 -9.01
CA LEU A 101 7.84 -14.63 -9.70
C LEU A 101 6.68 -14.88 -8.70
N GLN A 102 6.90 -15.70 -7.67
CA GLN A 102 5.90 -16.00 -6.67
C GLN A 102 5.66 -14.81 -5.73
N GLN A 103 6.70 -14.01 -5.44
CA GLN A 103 6.55 -12.74 -4.73
C GLN A 103 5.71 -11.75 -5.54
N GLY A 104 5.93 -11.67 -6.86
CA GLY A 104 5.09 -10.86 -7.76
C GLY A 104 3.62 -11.30 -7.79
N LEU A 105 3.36 -12.60 -7.87
CA LEU A 105 2.00 -13.16 -7.81
C LEU A 105 1.30 -12.84 -6.49
N PHE A 106 2.02 -12.88 -5.37
CA PHE A 106 1.46 -12.51 -4.07
C PHE A 106 1.06 -11.03 -4.02
N ILE A 107 1.94 -10.14 -4.49
CA ILE A 107 1.65 -8.70 -4.56
C ILE A 107 0.44 -8.45 -5.45
N PHE A 108 0.36 -9.12 -6.61
CA PHE A 108 -0.79 -9.06 -7.51
C PHE A 108 -2.08 -9.47 -6.80
N PHE A 109 -2.06 -10.59 -6.05
CA PHE A 109 -3.21 -11.04 -5.28
C PHE A 109 -3.61 -10.05 -4.19
N CYS A 110 -2.65 -9.44 -3.49
CA CYS A 110 -2.92 -8.38 -2.50
C CYS A 110 -3.61 -7.17 -3.14
N LEU A 111 -3.15 -6.73 -4.32
CA LEU A 111 -3.79 -5.63 -5.05
C LEU A 111 -5.22 -5.98 -5.47
N LEU A 112 -5.42 -7.20 -5.99
CA LEU A 112 -6.73 -7.68 -6.42
C LEU A 112 -7.69 -7.79 -5.23
N LEU A 113 -7.22 -8.28 -4.08
CA LEU A 113 -7.99 -8.30 -2.83
C LEU A 113 -8.37 -6.87 -2.38
N SER A 114 -7.45 -5.90 -2.50
CA SER A 114 -7.78 -4.50 -2.22
C SER A 114 -8.90 -3.97 -3.09
N GLN A 115 -8.83 -4.23 -4.40
CA GLN A 115 -9.83 -3.77 -5.35
C GLN A 115 -11.19 -4.41 -5.06
N LEU A 116 -11.22 -5.72 -4.75
CA LEU A 116 -12.45 -6.41 -4.34
C LEU A 116 -13.03 -5.79 -3.06
N LEU A 117 -12.23 -5.56 -2.03
CA LEU A 117 -12.69 -4.94 -0.79
C LEU A 117 -13.31 -3.56 -1.04
N LEU A 118 -12.63 -2.72 -1.83
CA LEU A 118 -13.13 -1.40 -2.18
C LEU A 118 -14.42 -1.47 -3.01
N PHE A 119 -14.52 -2.43 -3.92
CA PHE A 119 -15.72 -2.68 -4.70
C PHE A 119 -16.90 -3.08 -3.81
N PHE A 120 -16.69 -4.03 -2.89
CA PHE A 120 -17.70 -4.46 -1.93
C PHE A 120 -18.15 -3.31 -1.02
N ILE A 121 -17.23 -2.53 -0.47
CA ILE A 121 -17.59 -1.41 0.42
C ILE A 121 -18.30 -0.29 -0.34
N LYS A 122 -17.95 -0.06 -1.61
CA LYS A 122 -18.66 0.91 -2.46
C LYS A 122 -20.09 0.44 -2.82
N ASN A 123 -20.31 -0.87 -2.92
CA ASN A 123 -21.58 -1.47 -3.32
C ASN A 123 -22.50 -1.82 -2.14
N ILE A 124 -22.08 -1.53 -0.91
CA ILE A 124 -22.89 -1.54 0.30
C ILE A 124 -23.57 -0.17 0.45
#